data_AF-A0AAV5ZPX7-F1
#
_entry.id   AF-A0AAV5ZPX7-F1
#
_cell.length_a   1.000
_cell.length_b   1.000
_cell.length_c   1.000
_cell.angle_alpha   90.00
_cell.angle_beta   90.00
_cell.angle_gamma   90.00
#
_symmetry.space_group_name_H-M   'P 1'
#
loop_
_entity.id
_entity.type
_entity.pdbx_description
1 polymer ?
#
loop_
_entity_poly.entity_id
_entity_poly.type
_entity_poly.pdbx_seq_one_letter_code
_entity_poly.pdbx_strand_id
1 'polypeptide(L)'
;MLLLSIYLLFLLYGSFFPFHFATDLATVRHNLDAAVLFPYDAGGQRTFSLPDVASNVLVGLPLGLLLVTRRPSGSSPAAEVFRCGLLALLLASAIEAGQLFTSDRTASVIDIAGQVVGSVTGGLVGLTAVEAMQGSATQRLLPVFRERRAAAPLAALALVLAADSLYPYAVTLDVSTLWGNFKQTAWTPLAGDLPWHALLVERILPYAVLGALAVAVLSPRSPSTARPAAWALCVAYAAGLETGKLFIEGRAPTIAHLPAAALGTLIGVLASPVKLVPPATLVLGAAGFLAYQELTPFDFLWSVDHVHARMPEIEWLPFASYYWADPQSALFDVGKKLLLGAGLGAALGTAGSRAPAAWALGLGVLLEAMQLLERSHRPAVTDVLLFVAGAIAGASLLARYHTVLDSR
;
A
#
# COMPACT_ATOMS: atom_id res chain seq x y z
N MET A 1 11.68 -10.54 11.13
CA MET A 1 11.17 -10.49 12.50
C MET A 1 10.07 -9.48 12.50
N LEU A 2 10.28 -8.16 12.56
CA LEU A 2 9.14 -7.23 12.55
C LEU A 2 8.12 -7.46 11.40
N LEU A 3 8.56 -7.44 10.13
CA LEU A 3 7.67 -7.69 8.98
C LEU A 3 6.98 -9.06 9.03
N LEU A 4 7.73 -10.09 9.43
CA LEU A 4 7.20 -11.45 9.59
C LEU A 4 6.15 -11.49 10.70
N SER A 5 6.41 -10.86 11.84
CA SER A 5 5.47 -10.79 12.98
C SER A 5 4.20 -10.04 12.61
N ILE A 6 4.32 -8.91 11.90
CA ILE A 6 3.16 -8.17 11.36
C ILE A 6 2.37 -9.07 10.41
N TYR A 7 3.06 -9.80 9.54
CA TYR A 7 2.40 -10.71 8.61
C TYR A 7 1.70 -11.87 9.30
N LEU A 8 2.32 -12.47 10.32
CA LEU A 8 1.69 -13.52 11.14
C LEU A 8 0.44 -13.01 11.86
N LEU A 9 0.50 -11.79 12.42
CA LEU A 9 -0.68 -11.15 13.02
C LEU A 9 -1.77 -10.91 11.99
N PHE A 10 -1.41 -10.48 10.77
CA PHE A 10 -2.35 -10.33 9.67
C PHE A 10 -3.04 -11.66 9.31
N LEU A 11 -2.28 -12.76 9.20
CA LEU A 11 -2.84 -14.09 8.94
C LEU A 11 -3.84 -14.51 10.03
N LEU A 12 -3.44 -14.39 11.30
CA LEU A 12 -4.32 -14.71 12.43
C LEU A 12 -5.59 -13.84 12.42
N TYR A 13 -5.43 -12.53 12.22
CA TYR A 13 -6.55 -11.60 12.16
C TYR A 13 -7.54 -11.97 11.03
N GLY A 14 -7.02 -12.15 9.81
CA GLY A 14 -7.85 -12.46 8.63
C GLY A 14 -8.57 -13.81 8.75
N SER A 15 -7.93 -14.81 9.36
CA SER A 15 -8.53 -16.14 9.51
C SER A 15 -9.59 -16.22 10.60
N PHE A 16 -9.54 -15.36 11.62
CA PHE A 16 -10.51 -15.37 12.72
C PHE A 16 -11.61 -14.32 12.60
N PHE A 17 -11.46 -13.30 11.75
CA PHE A 17 -12.52 -12.31 11.50
C PHE A 17 -13.81 -12.97 10.96
N PRO A 18 -15.02 -12.62 11.46
CA PRO A 18 -15.37 -11.51 12.37
C PRO A 18 -15.29 -11.81 13.89
N PHE A 19 -14.53 -12.83 14.31
CA PHE A 19 -14.30 -13.22 15.72
C PHE A 19 -15.54 -13.75 16.46
N HIS A 20 -16.47 -14.36 15.74
CA HIS A 20 -17.63 -15.04 16.32
C HIS A 20 -17.23 -16.42 16.85
N PHE A 21 -16.58 -16.45 18.02
CA PHE A 21 -16.19 -17.69 18.68
C PHE A 21 -17.37 -18.32 19.41
N ALA A 22 -17.65 -19.58 19.09
CA ALA A 22 -18.59 -20.45 19.80
C ALA A 22 -17.84 -21.28 20.84
N THR A 23 -18.29 -21.21 22.09
CA THR A 23 -17.77 -22.04 23.19
C THR A 23 -18.61 -23.30 23.45
N ASP A 24 -19.71 -23.45 22.73
CA ASP A 24 -20.59 -24.61 22.84
C ASP A 24 -19.96 -25.84 22.15
N LEU A 25 -19.90 -26.95 22.88
CA LEU A 25 -19.34 -28.20 22.40
C LEU A 25 -20.14 -28.79 21.23
N ALA A 26 -21.45 -28.55 21.17
CA ALA A 26 -22.26 -29.04 20.06
C ALA A 26 -21.88 -28.33 18.75
N THR A 27 -21.62 -27.02 18.79
CA THR A 27 -21.12 -26.23 17.65
C THR A 27 -19.73 -26.71 17.20
N VAL A 28 -18.80 -26.90 18.13
CA VAL A 28 -17.45 -27.41 17.80
C VAL A 28 -17.51 -28.80 17.17
N ARG A 29 -18.36 -29.69 17.71
CA ARG A 29 -18.57 -31.03 17.14
C ARG A 29 -19.18 -30.95 15.74
N HIS A 30 -20.16 -30.09 15.55
CA HIS A 30 -20.75 -29.86 14.23
C HIS A 30 -19.70 -29.40 13.21
N ASN A 31 -18.87 -28.42 13.58
CA ASN A 31 -17.79 -27.92 12.73
C ASN A 31 -16.72 -28.99 12.43
N LEU A 32 -16.40 -29.84 13.41
CA LEU A 32 -15.50 -30.96 13.21
C LEU A 32 -16.07 -31.98 12.22
N ASP A 33 -17.36 -32.31 12.34
CA ASP A 33 -18.06 -33.21 11.42
C ASP A 33 -18.19 -32.60 10.00
N ALA A 34 -18.25 -31.27 9.90
CA ALA A 34 -18.31 -30.52 8.66
C ALA A 34 -16.94 -30.22 8.03
N ALA A 35 -15.83 -30.55 8.71
CA ALA A 35 -14.49 -30.23 8.26
C ALA A 35 -14.16 -30.89 6.90
N VAL A 36 -13.58 -30.11 5.98
CA VAL A 36 -13.24 -30.59 4.64
C VAL A 36 -11.90 -31.32 4.68
N LEU A 37 -11.96 -32.65 4.80
CA LEU A 37 -10.78 -33.51 4.84
C LEU A 37 -10.32 -33.98 3.45
N PHE A 38 -11.24 -34.05 2.49
CA PHE A 38 -10.99 -34.58 1.15
C PHE A 38 -11.46 -33.60 0.06
N PRO A 39 -10.74 -33.52 -1.08
CA PRO A 39 -11.07 -32.61 -2.19
C PRO A 39 -12.36 -32.97 -2.96
N TYR A 40 -12.84 -34.20 -2.78
CA TYR A 40 -14.07 -34.69 -3.39
C TYR A 40 -14.92 -35.39 -2.33
N ASP A 41 -16.22 -35.20 -2.41
CA ASP A 41 -17.18 -35.91 -1.57
C ASP A 41 -17.43 -37.34 -2.09
N ALA A 42 -18.27 -38.10 -1.39
CA ALA A 42 -18.62 -39.48 -1.77
C ALA A 42 -19.35 -39.57 -3.15
N GLY A 43 -19.94 -38.46 -3.62
CA GLY A 43 -20.57 -38.35 -4.93
C GLY A 43 -19.61 -37.90 -6.04
N GLY A 44 -18.32 -37.69 -5.74
CA GLY A 44 -17.33 -37.20 -6.68
C GLY A 44 -17.46 -35.70 -6.98
N GLN A 45 -18.28 -34.96 -6.24
CA GLN A 45 -18.38 -33.51 -6.37
C GLN A 45 -17.24 -32.85 -5.61
N ARG A 46 -16.74 -31.73 -6.14
CA ARG A 46 -15.68 -30.96 -5.51
C ARG A 46 -16.19 -30.26 -4.26
N THR A 47 -15.47 -30.41 -3.17
CA THR A 47 -15.77 -29.76 -1.87
C THR A 47 -15.14 -28.36 -1.75
N PHE A 48 -14.39 -27.93 -2.77
CA PHE A 48 -13.63 -26.68 -2.76
C PHE A 48 -13.79 -25.89 -4.06
N SER A 49 -13.66 -24.56 -3.95
CA SER A 49 -13.60 -23.67 -5.10
C SER A 49 -12.14 -23.42 -5.54
N LEU A 50 -11.88 -23.26 -6.85
CA LEU A 50 -10.53 -22.91 -7.31
C LEU A 50 -10.06 -21.53 -6.81
N PRO A 51 -10.93 -20.48 -6.78
CA PRO A 51 -10.51 -19.18 -6.25
C PRO A 51 -10.04 -19.24 -4.79
N ASP A 52 -10.68 -20.07 -3.97
CA ASP A 52 -10.32 -20.26 -2.57
C ASP A 52 -8.94 -20.92 -2.40
N VAL A 53 -8.67 -21.99 -3.16
CA VAL A 53 -7.33 -22.61 -3.20
C VAL A 53 -6.27 -21.60 -3.67
N ALA A 54 -6.57 -20.86 -4.75
CA ALA A 54 -5.65 -19.84 -5.25
C ALA A 54 -5.39 -18.74 -4.21
N SER A 55 -6.43 -18.30 -3.49
CA SER A 55 -6.32 -17.35 -2.38
C SER A 55 -5.40 -17.88 -1.28
N ASN A 56 -5.63 -19.10 -0.80
CA ASN A 56 -4.80 -19.73 0.22
C ASN A 56 -3.32 -19.89 -0.21
N VAL A 57 -3.06 -20.21 -1.48
CA VAL A 57 -1.70 -20.23 -2.04
C VAL A 57 -1.08 -18.83 -2.06
N LEU A 58 -1.82 -17.82 -2.50
CA LEU A 58 -1.36 -16.44 -2.52
C LEU A 58 -1.10 -15.88 -1.12
N VAL A 59 -1.89 -16.30 -0.13
CA VAL A 59 -1.70 -15.97 1.29
C VAL A 59 -0.49 -16.71 1.88
N GLY A 60 -0.19 -17.95 1.46
CA GLY A 60 1.02 -18.63 1.89
C GLY A 60 2.31 -17.99 1.34
N LEU A 61 2.26 -17.41 0.14
CA LEU A 61 3.45 -16.97 -0.61
C LEU A 61 4.30 -15.92 0.13
N PRO A 62 3.75 -14.81 0.65
CA PRO A 62 4.56 -13.82 1.37
C PRO A 62 5.22 -14.38 2.63
N LEU A 63 4.59 -15.35 3.31
CA LEU A 63 5.21 -16.01 4.48
C LEU A 63 6.54 -16.67 4.11
N GLY A 64 6.54 -17.47 3.04
CA GLY A 64 7.75 -18.12 2.52
C GLY A 64 8.84 -17.14 2.12
N LEU A 65 8.46 -16.09 1.38
CA LEU A 65 9.38 -15.05 0.94
C LEU A 65 10.06 -14.37 2.14
N LEU A 66 9.26 -13.95 3.13
CA LEU A 66 9.75 -13.30 4.35
C LEU A 66 10.65 -14.21 5.19
N LEU A 67 10.33 -15.50 5.28
CA LEU A 67 11.14 -16.48 6.02
C LEU A 67 12.52 -16.68 5.40
N VAL A 68 12.63 -16.66 4.07
CA VAL A 68 13.91 -16.82 3.36
C VAL A 68 14.78 -15.57 3.40
N THR A 69 14.20 -14.36 3.52
CA THR A 69 15.00 -13.12 3.63
C THR A 69 15.97 -13.09 4.81
N ARG A 70 15.81 -14.00 5.79
CA ARG A 70 16.64 -14.15 6.98
C ARG A 70 17.48 -15.42 6.99
N ARG A 71 17.71 -16.00 5.82
CA ARG A 71 18.57 -17.16 5.64
C ARG A 71 19.91 -16.95 6.36
N PRO A 72 20.26 -17.81 7.35
CA PRO A 72 21.58 -17.79 7.96
C PRO A 72 22.66 -18.05 6.90
N SER A 73 23.80 -17.38 7.01
CA SER A 73 24.94 -17.67 6.13
C SER A 73 25.32 -19.15 6.24
N GLY A 74 25.30 -19.86 5.10
CA GLY A 74 25.67 -21.27 5.01
C GLY A 74 24.52 -22.29 5.13
N SER A 75 23.27 -21.88 5.37
CA SER A 75 22.16 -22.84 5.31
C SER A 75 21.89 -23.30 3.88
N SER A 76 21.49 -24.56 3.66
CA SER A 76 21.19 -25.07 2.32
C SER A 76 19.85 -24.53 1.80
N PRO A 77 19.72 -24.21 0.50
CA PRO A 77 18.44 -23.74 -0.07
C PRO A 77 17.28 -24.69 0.19
N ALA A 78 17.52 -26.00 0.09
CA ALA A 78 16.52 -27.04 0.35
C ALA A 78 16.03 -27.03 1.82
N ALA A 79 16.94 -26.87 2.79
CA ALA A 79 16.57 -26.80 4.20
C ALA A 79 15.71 -25.55 4.51
N GLU A 80 15.99 -24.42 3.84
CA GLU A 80 15.21 -23.20 3.99
C GLU A 80 13.79 -23.35 3.43
N VAL A 81 13.63 -23.97 2.27
CA VAL A 81 12.31 -24.24 1.67
C VAL A 81 11.53 -25.23 2.53
N PHE A 82 12.19 -26.29 3.02
CA PHE A 82 11.57 -27.24 3.96
C PHE A 82 11.10 -26.53 5.23
N ARG A 83 11.92 -25.65 5.81
CA ARG A 83 11.55 -24.83 6.97
C ARG A 83 10.32 -23.96 6.68
N CYS A 84 10.23 -23.36 5.48
CA CYS A 84 9.07 -22.58 5.07
C CYS A 84 7.80 -23.46 5.07
N GLY A 85 7.85 -24.62 4.43
CA GLY A 85 6.72 -25.56 4.40
C GLY A 85 6.31 -26.04 5.79
N LEU A 86 7.27 -26.39 6.65
CA LEU A 86 6.99 -26.84 8.03
C LEU A 86 6.34 -25.74 8.88
N LEU A 87 6.86 -24.51 8.83
CA LEU A 87 6.30 -23.41 9.61
C LEU A 87 4.90 -23.01 9.10
N ALA A 88 4.69 -23.03 7.78
CA ALA A 88 3.37 -22.79 7.20
C ALA A 88 2.38 -23.89 7.58
N LEU A 89 2.79 -25.16 7.59
CA LEU A 89 1.96 -26.29 8.01
C LEU A 89 1.51 -26.13 9.46
N LEU A 90 2.45 -25.86 10.38
CA LEU A 90 2.14 -25.67 11.80
C LEU A 90 1.21 -24.48 12.03
N LEU A 91 1.48 -23.35 11.36
CA LEU A 91 0.65 -22.16 11.48
C LEU A 91 -0.76 -22.38 10.93
N ALA A 92 -0.88 -22.90 9.71
CA ALA A 92 -2.17 -23.14 9.08
C ALA A 92 -2.98 -24.18 9.85
N SER A 93 -2.35 -25.26 10.32
CA SER A 93 -3.03 -26.24 11.20
C SER A 93 -3.54 -25.62 12.50
N ALA A 94 -2.77 -24.72 13.12
CA ALA A 94 -3.22 -24.01 14.31
C ALA A 94 -4.40 -23.06 14.03
N ILE A 95 -4.39 -22.40 12.87
CA ILE A 95 -5.48 -21.55 12.40
C ILE A 95 -6.76 -22.37 12.16
N GLU A 96 -6.69 -23.43 11.36
CA GLU A 96 -7.83 -24.30 11.06
C GLU A 96 -8.40 -24.96 12.32
N ALA A 97 -7.53 -25.40 13.25
CA ALA A 97 -7.95 -25.93 14.54
C ALA A 97 -8.68 -24.87 15.38
N GLY A 98 -8.25 -23.61 15.31
CA GLY A 98 -8.96 -22.49 15.96
C GLY A 98 -10.31 -22.20 15.29
N GLN A 99 -10.42 -22.36 13.98
CA GLN A 99 -11.67 -22.12 13.25
C GLN A 99 -12.76 -23.16 13.56
N LEU A 100 -12.42 -24.32 14.14
CA LEU A 100 -13.41 -25.22 14.72
C LEU A 100 -14.26 -24.53 15.81
N PHE A 101 -13.74 -23.49 16.43
CA PHE A 101 -14.43 -22.69 17.44
C PHE A 101 -15.13 -21.46 16.86
N THR A 102 -15.21 -21.26 15.54
CA THR A 102 -15.95 -20.13 14.95
C THR A 102 -17.25 -20.59 14.31
N SER A 103 -18.31 -19.77 14.37
CA SER A 103 -19.63 -20.14 13.82
C SER A 103 -19.72 -20.04 12.30
N ASP A 104 -18.84 -19.24 11.70
CA ASP A 104 -19.01 -18.78 10.31
C ASP A 104 -17.93 -19.34 9.36
N ARG A 105 -17.09 -20.25 9.83
CA ARG A 105 -16.00 -20.85 9.04
C ARG A 105 -16.01 -22.37 9.16
N THR A 106 -15.58 -23.01 8.09
CA THR A 106 -15.40 -24.46 8.04
C THR A 106 -13.92 -24.76 7.93
N ALA A 107 -13.39 -25.56 8.86
CA ALA A 107 -11.99 -25.97 8.80
C ALA A 107 -11.72 -26.86 7.58
N SER A 108 -10.58 -26.65 6.92
CA SER A 108 -10.25 -27.27 5.63
C SER A 108 -8.78 -27.71 5.56
N VAL A 109 -8.54 -29.00 5.30
CA VAL A 109 -7.18 -29.52 5.04
C VAL A 109 -6.63 -28.98 3.73
N ILE A 110 -7.52 -28.60 2.80
CA ILE A 110 -7.15 -28.03 1.50
C ILE A 110 -6.53 -26.63 1.70
N ASP A 111 -7.02 -25.87 2.68
CA ASP A 111 -6.52 -24.53 3.00
C ASP A 111 -5.12 -24.60 3.59
N ILE A 112 -4.88 -25.57 4.50
CA ILE A 112 -3.54 -25.91 5.02
C ILE A 112 -2.61 -26.23 3.86
N ALA A 113 -3.01 -27.13 2.96
CA ALA A 113 -2.20 -27.51 1.82
C ALA A 113 -1.91 -26.32 0.90
N GLY A 114 -2.91 -25.47 0.63
CA GLY A 114 -2.77 -24.24 -0.14
C GLY A 114 -1.73 -23.30 0.46
N GLN A 115 -1.83 -23.00 1.75
CA GLN A 115 -0.87 -22.13 2.44
C GLN A 115 0.54 -22.71 2.48
N VAL A 116 0.68 -24.03 2.66
CA VAL A 116 1.99 -24.72 2.60
C VAL A 116 2.60 -24.60 1.20
N VAL A 117 1.82 -24.88 0.15
CA VAL A 117 2.27 -24.75 -1.25
C VAL A 117 2.65 -23.31 -1.57
N GLY A 118 1.83 -22.35 -1.12
CA GLY A 118 2.12 -20.93 -1.19
C GLY A 118 3.46 -20.59 -0.55
N SER A 119 3.67 -20.98 0.71
CA SER A 119 4.90 -20.67 1.44
C SER A 119 6.14 -21.37 0.89
N VAL A 120 6.01 -22.58 0.36
CA VAL A 120 7.12 -23.26 -0.34
C VAL A 120 7.47 -22.48 -1.62
N THR A 121 6.47 -22.11 -2.42
CA THR A 121 6.64 -21.33 -3.65
C THR A 121 7.27 -19.97 -3.36
N GLY A 122 6.77 -19.26 -2.36
CA GLY A 122 7.33 -17.98 -1.90
C GLY A 122 8.76 -18.10 -1.40
N GLY A 123 9.11 -19.20 -0.73
CA GLY A 123 10.48 -19.50 -0.33
C GLY A 123 11.41 -19.69 -1.54
N LEU A 124 10.97 -20.46 -2.54
CA LEU A 124 11.73 -20.66 -3.79
C LEU A 124 11.92 -19.36 -4.56
N VAL A 125 10.86 -18.58 -4.73
CA VAL A 125 10.91 -17.24 -5.35
C VAL A 125 11.81 -16.30 -4.54
N GLY A 126 11.72 -16.36 -3.21
CA GLY A 126 12.54 -15.56 -2.31
C GLY A 126 14.03 -15.87 -2.47
N LEU A 127 14.41 -17.14 -2.61
CA LEU A 127 15.80 -17.53 -2.84
C LEU A 127 16.34 -16.96 -4.15
N THR A 128 15.62 -17.14 -5.25
CA THR A 128 16.05 -16.62 -6.56
C THR A 128 16.03 -15.10 -6.63
N ALA A 129 15.02 -14.46 -6.03
CA ALA A 129 14.91 -13.02 -5.95
C ALA A 129 16.02 -12.41 -5.09
N VAL A 130 16.34 -12.99 -3.93
CA VAL A 130 17.44 -12.53 -3.08
C VAL A 130 18.77 -12.66 -3.81
N GLU A 131 19.02 -13.78 -4.50
CA GLU A 131 20.23 -13.98 -5.30
C GLU A 131 20.32 -12.99 -6.47
N ALA A 132 19.22 -12.78 -7.21
CA ALA A 132 19.15 -11.82 -8.30
C ALA A 132 19.25 -10.37 -7.83
N MET A 133 18.70 -10.04 -6.66
CA MET A 133 18.85 -8.73 -6.06
C MET A 133 20.29 -8.51 -5.59
N GLN A 134 20.92 -9.52 -5.00
CA GLN A 134 22.34 -9.45 -4.60
C GLN A 134 23.28 -9.38 -5.81
N GLY A 135 22.93 -10.06 -6.91
CA GLY A 135 23.69 -10.11 -8.15
C GLY A 135 23.38 -8.96 -9.09
N SER A 136 24.33 -8.05 -9.31
CA SER A 136 24.30 -7.02 -10.37
C SER A 136 23.30 -5.86 -10.20
N ALA A 137 22.00 -6.10 -9.96
CA ALA A 137 21.01 -5.01 -9.93
C ALA A 137 21.19 -4.09 -8.72
N THR A 138 21.21 -4.65 -7.50
CA THR A 138 21.47 -3.83 -6.30
C THR A 138 22.88 -3.25 -6.32
N GLN A 139 23.87 -3.99 -6.82
CA GLN A 139 25.23 -3.47 -6.96
C GLN A 139 25.33 -2.28 -7.93
N ARG A 140 24.47 -2.21 -8.96
CA ARG A 140 24.39 -1.08 -9.90
C ARG A 140 23.55 0.08 -9.38
N LEU A 141 22.44 -0.22 -8.68
CA LEU A 141 21.50 0.81 -8.20
C LEU A 141 21.92 1.43 -6.88
N LEU A 142 22.53 0.66 -5.98
CA LEU A 142 22.94 1.14 -4.66
C LEU A 142 23.96 2.29 -4.74
N PRO A 143 24.97 2.28 -5.63
CA PRO A 143 25.81 3.45 -5.87
C PRO A 143 25.00 4.67 -6.29
N VAL A 144 24.01 4.52 -7.19
CA VAL A 144 23.16 5.62 -7.64
C VAL A 144 22.36 6.21 -6.47
N PHE A 145 21.73 5.38 -5.65
CA PHE A 145 20.99 5.83 -4.47
C PHE A 145 21.89 6.46 -3.39
N ARG A 146 23.13 5.99 -3.26
CA ARG A 146 24.13 6.53 -2.33
C ARG A 146 24.72 7.86 -2.81
N GLU A 147 25.01 7.99 -4.10
CA GLU A 147 25.56 9.20 -4.71
C GLU A 147 24.52 10.29 -4.86
N ARG A 148 23.26 9.92 -5.13
CA ARG A 148 22.20 10.86 -5.48
C ARG A 148 21.13 10.84 -4.42
N ARG A 149 21.21 11.78 -3.48
CA ARG A 149 20.32 11.75 -2.31
C ARG A 149 18.83 11.79 -2.67
N ALA A 150 18.50 12.49 -3.74
CA ALA A 150 17.13 12.61 -4.24
C ALA A 150 16.61 11.37 -5.00
N ALA A 151 17.45 10.37 -5.33
CA ALA A 151 17.03 9.24 -6.17
C ALA A 151 16.02 8.32 -5.48
N ALA A 152 16.21 8.04 -4.18
CA ALA A 152 15.28 7.21 -3.41
C ALA A 152 13.89 7.86 -3.28
N PRO A 153 13.75 9.13 -2.82
CA PRO A 153 12.44 9.77 -2.77
C PRO A 153 11.82 9.99 -4.16
N LEU A 154 12.63 10.24 -5.21
CA LEU A 154 12.13 10.31 -6.58
C LEU A 154 11.47 8.99 -7.02
N ALA A 155 12.18 7.87 -6.81
CA ALA A 155 11.69 6.54 -7.17
C ALA A 155 10.43 6.18 -6.36
N ALA A 156 10.43 6.48 -5.05
CA ALA A 156 9.27 6.25 -4.20
C ALA A 156 8.06 7.06 -4.69
N LEU A 157 8.21 8.37 -4.92
CA LEU A 157 7.11 9.22 -5.39
C LEU A 157 6.61 8.78 -6.77
N ALA A 158 7.50 8.42 -7.69
CA ALA A 158 7.10 7.86 -8.98
C ALA A 158 6.26 6.59 -8.79
N LEU A 159 6.71 5.63 -7.97
CA LEU A 159 5.93 4.42 -7.71
C LEU A 159 4.55 4.71 -7.12
N VAL A 160 4.43 5.69 -6.22
CA VAL A 160 3.14 6.12 -5.66
C VAL A 160 2.23 6.71 -6.73
N LEU A 161 2.76 7.57 -7.60
CA LEU A 161 1.98 8.16 -8.71
C LEU A 161 1.54 7.11 -9.73
N ALA A 162 2.38 6.12 -10.01
CA ALA A 162 2.01 4.98 -10.84
C ALA A 162 0.89 4.15 -10.19
N ALA A 163 1.03 3.84 -8.89
CA ALA A 163 0.03 3.10 -8.13
C ALA A 163 -1.33 3.80 -8.15
N ASP A 164 -1.36 5.11 -7.83
CA ASP A 164 -2.57 5.94 -7.91
C ASP A 164 -3.19 5.96 -9.31
N SER A 165 -2.35 6.19 -10.32
CA SER A 165 -2.82 6.35 -11.70
C SER A 165 -3.34 5.05 -12.33
N LEU A 166 -2.86 3.89 -11.88
CA LEU A 166 -3.17 2.58 -12.49
C LEU A 166 -4.11 1.72 -11.65
N TYR A 167 -4.45 2.12 -10.42
CA TYR A 167 -5.52 1.51 -9.63
C TYR A 167 -6.86 1.56 -10.41
N PRO A 168 -7.67 0.48 -10.51
CA PRO A 168 -7.70 -0.73 -9.69
C PRO A 168 -6.74 -1.87 -10.08
N TYR A 169 -5.77 -1.65 -10.98
CA TYR A 169 -4.83 -2.70 -11.43
C TYR A 169 -5.49 -3.86 -12.19
N ALA A 170 -6.72 -3.67 -12.67
CA ALA A 170 -7.42 -4.61 -13.55
C ALA A 170 -6.85 -4.53 -14.98
N VAL A 171 -5.63 -5.03 -15.17
CA VAL A 171 -4.94 -4.99 -16.47
C VAL A 171 -5.70 -5.85 -17.49
N THR A 172 -6.02 -5.27 -18.64
CA THR A 172 -6.74 -5.91 -19.73
C THR A 172 -6.00 -5.74 -21.06
N LEU A 173 -6.03 -6.79 -21.88
CA LEU A 173 -5.58 -6.77 -23.28
C LEU A 173 -6.76 -6.92 -24.26
N ASP A 174 -7.99 -6.90 -23.75
CA ASP A 174 -9.16 -6.96 -24.60
C ASP A 174 -9.30 -5.66 -25.42
N VAL A 175 -9.31 -5.83 -26.74
CA VAL A 175 -9.41 -4.73 -27.71
C VAL A 175 -10.72 -3.96 -27.53
N SER A 176 -11.80 -4.64 -27.13
CA SER A 176 -13.09 -3.98 -26.92
C SER A 176 -13.06 -3.03 -25.72
N THR A 177 -12.40 -3.45 -24.63
CA THR A 177 -12.18 -2.62 -23.44
C THR A 177 -11.24 -1.45 -23.74
N LEU A 178 -10.12 -1.70 -24.45
CA LEU A 178 -9.20 -0.64 -24.89
C LEU A 178 -9.92 0.44 -25.71
N TRP A 179 -10.76 0.02 -26.67
CA TRP A 179 -11.54 0.92 -27.50
C TRP A 179 -12.62 1.67 -26.71
N GLY A 180 -13.24 1.00 -25.73
CA GLY A 180 -14.18 1.61 -24.79
C GLY A 180 -13.53 2.72 -23.97
N ASN A 181 -12.39 2.44 -23.33
CA ASN A 181 -11.60 3.40 -22.55
C ASN A 181 -11.13 4.58 -23.41
N PHE A 182 -10.71 4.33 -24.66
CA PHE A 182 -10.35 5.38 -25.60
C PHE A 182 -11.53 6.31 -25.92
N LYS A 183 -12.72 5.76 -26.18
CA LYS A 183 -13.94 6.55 -26.43
C LYS A 183 -14.39 7.35 -25.21
N GLN A 184 -14.19 6.82 -24.01
CA GLN A 184 -14.51 7.48 -22.74
C GLN A 184 -13.47 8.52 -22.32
N THR A 185 -12.37 8.66 -23.06
CA THR A 185 -11.34 9.67 -22.76
C THR A 185 -11.97 11.06 -22.74
N ALA A 186 -11.76 11.80 -21.65
CA ALA A 186 -12.22 13.18 -21.55
C ALA A 186 -11.32 14.08 -22.40
N TRP A 187 -11.72 14.31 -23.65
CA TRP A 187 -10.95 15.09 -24.63
C TRP A 187 -10.97 16.60 -24.39
N THR A 188 -11.98 17.08 -23.67
CA THR A 188 -12.16 18.50 -23.37
C THR A 188 -11.26 18.92 -22.20
N PRO A 189 -10.21 19.72 -22.45
CA PRO A 189 -9.37 20.22 -21.37
C PRO A 189 -10.24 21.07 -20.44
N LEU A 190 -10.11 20.89 -19.12
CA LEU A 190 -10.78 21.68 -18.09
C LEU A 190 -12.32 21.56 -18.02
N ALA A 191 -12.96 20.69 -18.81
CA ALA A 191 -14.40 20.47 -18.74
C ALA A 191 -14.81 19.34 -17.77
N GLY A 192 -13.87 18.83 -16.96
CA GLY A 192 -14.16 17.82 -15.97
C GLY A 192 -14.74 18.42 -14.69
N ASP A 193 -15.59 17.66 -14.00
CA ASP A 193 -16.18 18.01 -12.70
C ASP A 193 -15.17 18.03 -11.55
N LEU A 194 -13.87 17.90 -11.84
CA LEU A 194 -12.85 17.93 -10.80
C LEU A 194 -12.73 19.36 -10.26
N PRO A 195 -12.94 19.57 -8.95
CA PRO A 195 -12.74 20.88 -8.35
C PRO A 195 -11.29 21.31 -8.51
N TRP A 196 -11.06 22.61 -8.74
CA TRP A 196 -9.73 23.16 -9.02
C TRP A 196 -8.68 22.81 -7.96
N HIS A 197 -9.10 22.65 -6.69
CA HIS A 197 -8.22 22.27 -5.60
C HIS A 197 -7.70 20.83 -5.76
N ALA A 198 -8.50 19.91 -6.31
CA ALA A 198 -8.09 18.53 -6.54
C ALA A 198 -7.06 18.47 -7.65
N LEU A 199 -7.25 19.26 -8.71
CA LEU A 199 -6.24 19.40 -9.75
C LEU A 199 -4.91 19.93 -9.19
N LEU A 200 -4.98 20.92 -8.29
CA LEU A 200 -3.79 21.48 -7.64
C LEU A 200 -3.09 20.44 -6.75
N VAL A 201 -3.83 19.78 -5.87
CA VAL A 201 -3.27 18.91 -4.82
C VAL A 201 -2.90 17.52 -5.33
N GLU A 202 -3.67 16.94 -6.26
CA GLU A 202 -3.47 15.57 -6.75
C GLU A 202 -2.62 15.50 -8.02
N ARG A 203 -2.57 16.58 -8.81
CA ARG A 203 -1.86 16.60 -10.10
C ARG A 203 -0.71 17.61 -10.12
N ILE A 204 -0.94 18.88 -9.78
CA ILE A 204 0.12 19.89 -9.91
C ILE A 204 1.21 19.69 -8.83
N LEU A 205 0.82 19.59 -7.55
CA LEU A 205 1.77 19.54 -6.44
C LEU A 205 2.66 18.27 -6.46
N PRO A 206 2.16 17.04 -6.65
CA PRO A 206 2.99 15.85 -6.64
C PRO A 206 3.99 15.85 -7.80
N TYR A 207 3.58 16.31 -8.98
CA TYR A 207 4.48 16.44 -10.13
C TYR A 207 5.48 17.60 -9.98
N ALA A 208 5.16 18.66 -9.22
CA ALA A 208 6.15 19.66 -8.83
C ALA A 208 7.24 19.07 -7.93
N VAL A 209 6.86 18.25 -6.94
CA VAL A 209 7.85 17.54 -6.12
C VAL A 209 8.67 16.57 -6.97
N LEU A 210 8.03 15.82 -7.88
CA LEU A 210 8.70 14.91 -8.81
C LEU A 210 9.74 15.65 -9.69
N GLY A 211 9.36 16.78 -10.28
CA GLY A 211 10.23 17.60 -11.12
C GLY A 211 11.43 18.16 -10.35
N ALA A 212 11.21 18.67 -9.14
CA ALA A 212 12.28 19.18 -8.28
C ALA A 212 13.29 18.08 -7.89
N LEU A 213 12.79 16.89 -7.53
CA LEU A 213 13.61 15.72 -7.22
C LEU A 213 14.37 15.21 -8.45
N ALA A 214 13.75 15.20 -9.63
CA ALA A 214 14.39 14.82 -10.88
C ALA A 214 15.55 15.75 -11.24
N VAL A 215 15.40 17.07 -11.06
CA VAL A 215 16.52 18.03 -11.21
C VAL A 215 17.64 17.69 -10.22
N ALA A 216 17.33 17.49 -8.94
CA ALA A 216 18.34 17.15 -7.93
C ALA A 216 19.12 15.86 -8.25
N VAL A 217 18.47 14.87 -8.88
CA VAL A 217 19.11 13.63 -9.35
C VAL A 217 20.01 13.87 -10.58
N LEU A 218 19.61 14.74 -11.51
CA LEU A 218 20.31 14.95 -12.79
C LEU A 218 21.42 16.03 -12.72
N SER A 219 21.26 17.05 -11.89
CA SER A 219 22.17 18.21 -11.78
C SER A 219 23.66 17.86 -11.57
N PRO A 220 24.04 16.83 -10.78
CA PRO A 220 25.46 16.52 -10.57
C PRO A 220 26.22 16.12 -11.83
N ARG A 221 25.54 15.68 -12.91
CA ARG A 221 26.19 15.29 -14.18
C ARG A 221 26.28 16.42 -15.19
N SER A 222 25.25 17.26 -15.28
CA SER A 222 25.16 18.32 -16.28
C SER A 222 24.14 19.38 -15.85
N PRO A 223 24.56 20.43 -15.12
CA PRO A 223 23.65 21.43 -14.58
C PRO A 223 22.82 22.15 -15.65
N SER A 224 23.39 22.41 -16.83
CA SER A 224 22.73 23.13 -17.93
C SER A 224 21.62 22.31 -18.60
N THR A 225 21.78 20.99 -18.68
CA THR A 225 20.78 20.10 -19.33
C THR A 225 19.85 19.41 -18.33
N ALA A 226 20.16 19.43 -17.03
CA ALA A 226 19.38 18.75 -16.00
C ALA A 226 17.93 19.22 -15.92
N ARG A 227 17.69 20.55 -16.01
CA ARG A 227 16.34 21.12 -15.96
C ARG A 227 15.45 20.71 -17.14
N PRO A 228 15.84 20.96 -18.41
CA PRO A 228 15.02 20.54 -19.54
C PRO A 228 14.85 19.01 -19.59
N ALA A 229 15.90 18.24 -19.26
CA ALA A 229 15.79 16.78 -19.20
C ALA A 229 14.82 16.29 -18.11
N ALA A 230 14.89 16.86 -16.89
CA ALA A 230 13.97 16.53 -15.80
C ALA A 230 12.52 16.82 -16.18
N TRP A 231 12.27 17.99 -16.77
CA TRP A 231 10.93 18.36 -17.25
C TRP A 231 10.42 17.38 -18.30
N ALA A 232 11.20 17.14 -19.35
CA ALA A 232 10.81 16.22 -20.42
C ALA A 232 10.56 14.79 -19.92
N LEU A 233 11.41 14.27 -19.04
CA LEU A 233 11.25 12.92 -18.48
C LEU A 233 10.00 12.80 -17.61
N CYS A 234 9.71 13.78 -16.76
CA CYS A 234 8.52 13.73 -15.90
C CYS A 234 7.23 13.91 -16.71
N VAL A 235 7.23 14.74 -17.75
CA VAL A 235 6.10 14.86 -18.69
C VAL A 235 5.89 13.56 -19.47
N ALA A 236 6.96 12.96 -19.98
CA ALA A 236 6.90 11.67 -20.66
C ALA A 236 6.38 10.57 -19.72
N TYR A 237 6.80 10.59 -18.47
CA TYR A 237 6.31 9.70 -17.43
C TYR A 237 4.79 9.89 -17.18
N ALA A 238 4.33 11.13 -17.00
CA ALA A 238 2.90 11.45 -16.85
C ALA A 238 2.07 10.97 -18.06
N ALA A 239 2.56 11.22 -19.27
CA ALA A 239 1.92 10.77 -20.50
C ALA A 239 1.87 9.23 -20.60
N GLY A 240 2.94 8.56 -20.16
CA GLY A 240 2.99 7.11 -20.06
C GLY A 240 1.96 6.56 -19.08
N LEU A 241 1.78 7.20 -17.91
CA LEU A 241 0.76 6.82 -16.94
C LEU A 241 -0.67 7.01 -17.48
N GLU A 242 -0.97 8.17 -18.09
CA GLU A 242 -2.29 8.42 -18.68
C GLU A 242 -2.58 7.46 -19.86
N THR A 243 -1.58 7.14 -20.68
CA THR A 243 -1.71 6.16 -21.76
C THR A 243 -1.90 4.74 -21.19
N GLY A 244 -1.18 4.42 -20.10
CA GLY A 244 -1.28 3.15 -19.39
C GLY A 244 -2.70 2.86 -18.91
N LYS A 245 -3.48 3.88 -18.55
CA LYS A 245 -4.89 3.72 -18.15
C LYS A 245 -5.76 3.07 -19.21
N LEU A 246 -5.44 3.19 -20.50
CA LEU A 246 -6.18 2.49 -21.56
C LEU A 246 -6.23 0.98 -21.30
N PHE A 247 -5.16 0.43 -20.73
CA PHE A 247 -5.01 -0.99 -20.43
C PHE A 247 -5.59 -1.39 -19.07
N ILE A 248 -6.28 -0.50 -18.35
CA ILE A 248 -6.90 -0.78 -17.06
C ILE A 248 -8.41 -0.73 -17.21
N GLU A 249 -9.10 -1.82 -16.88
CA GLU A 249 -10.55 -1.89 -16.91
C GLU A 249 -11.16 -0.84 -15.97
N GLY A 250 -12.19 -0.12 -16.46
CA GLY A 250 -12.86 0.93 -15.69
C GLY A 250 -12.08 2.25 -15.57
N ARG A 251 -10.98 2.41 -16.31
CA ARG A 251 -10.19 3.66 -16.32
C ARG A 251 -10.06 4.23 -17.73
N ALA A 252 -10.52 5.47 -17.90
CA ALA A 252 -10.27 6.25 -19.10
C ALA A 252 -9.15 7.28 -18.86
N PRO A 253 -8.25 7.50 -19.83
CA PRO A 253 -7.31 8.62 -19.79
C PRO A 253 -8.03 9.96 -19.66
N THR A 254 -7.39 10.93 -19.00
CA THR A 254 -7.94 12.29 -18.88
C THR A 254 -6.92 13.29 -19.41
N ILE A 255 -7.23 13.93 -20.54
CA ILE A 255 -6.27 14.82 -21.21
C ILE A 255 -5.91 16.02 -20.35
N ALA A 256 -6.82 16.50 -19.49
CA ALA A 256 -6.57 17.59 -18.57
C ALA A 256 -5.47 17.30 -17.52
N HIS A 257 -5.18 16.02 -17.23
CA HIS A 257 -4.13 15.68 -16.28
C HIS A 257 -2.73 15.92 -16.83
N LEU A 258 -2.51 15.73 -18.14
CA LEU A 258 -1.21 15.92 -18.75
C LEU A 258 -0.69 17.38 -18.66
N PRO A 259 -1.45 18.42 -19.04
CA PRO A 259 -0.99 19.80 -18.87
C PRO A 259 -0.86 20.18 -17.39
N ALA A 260 -1.69 19.65 -16.49
CA ALA A 260 -1.54 19.88 -15.05
C ALA A 260 -0.24 19.26 -14.49
N ALA A 261 0.07 18.02 -14.87
CA ALA A 261 1.31 17.35 -14.51
C ALA A 261 2.53 18.06 -15.13
N ALA A 262 2.42 18.54 -16.37
CA ALA A 262 3.48 19.30 -17.04
C ALA A 262 3.73 20.66 -16.39
N LEU A 263 2.66 21.37 -15.99
CA LEU A 263 2.72 22.62 -15.24
C LEU A 263 3.35 22.40 -13.87
N GLY A 264 2.89 21.38 -13.12
CA GLY A 264 3.47 20.99 -11.84
C GLY A 264 4.97 20.71 -11.97
N THR A 265 5.35 19.84 -12.90
CA THR A 265 6.75 19.53 -13.20
C THR A 265 7.56 20.79 -13.51
N LEU A 266 7.03 21.70 -14.34
CA LEU A 266 7.70 22.96 -14.67
C LEU A 266 7.94 23.82 -13.43
N ILE A 267 6.94 23.98 -12.57
CA ILE A 267 7.06 24.69 -11.28
C ILE A 267 8.19 24.06 -10.45
N GLY A 268 8.20 22.73 -10.31
CA GLY A 268 9.22 22.00 -9.58
C GLY A 268 10.64 22.19 -10.12
N VAL A 269 10.79 22.13 -11.45
CA VAL A 269 12.07 22.31 -12.15
C VAL A 269 12.59 23.73 -11.97
N LEU A 270 11.72 24.74 -12.05
CA LEU A 270 12.06 26.15 -11.89
C LEU A 270 12.37 26.53 -10.44
N ALA A 271 11.68 25.92 -9.48
CA ALA A 271 11.91 26.11 -8.05
C ALA A 271 13.23 25.44 -7.57
N SER A 272 13.88 24.61 -8.40
CA SER A 272 15.14 23.94 -8.08
C SER A 272 16.38 24.79 -8.43
N PRO A 273 17.39 24.96 -7.56
CA PRO A 273 17.60 24.24 -6.31
C PRO A 273 16.64 24.76 -5.26
N VAL A 274 15.86 23.84 -4.70
CA VAL A 274 14.97 24.13 -3.59
C VAL A 274 15.90 24.55 -2.46
N LYS A 275 15.93 25.84 -2.12
CA LYS A 275 16.51 26.30 -0.85
C LYS A 275 15.90 25.40 0.22
N LEU A 276 16.73 24.87 1.13
CA LEU A 276 16.28 23.95 2.19
C LEU A 276 14.94 24.44 2.74
N VAL A 277 13.87 23.72 2.41
CA VAL A 277 12.53 24.03 2.93
C VAL A 277 12.65 23.89 4.44
N PRO A 278 12.28 24.92 5.22
CA PRO A 278 12.34 24.82 6.66
C PRO A 278 11.64 23.54 7.12
N PRO A 279 12.22 22.73 8.02
CA PRO A 279 11.62 21.46 8.42
C PRO A 279 10.19 21.60 8.93
N ALA A 280 9.86 22.72 9.59
CA ALA A 280 8.50 23.05 10.00
C ALA A 280 7.53 23.15 8.82
N THR A 281 7.95 23.73 7.69
CA THR A 281 7.12 23.82 6.47
C THR A 281 6.89 22.44 5.85
N LEU A 282 7.86 21.52 5.93
CA LEU A 282 7.65 20.13 5.50
C LEU A 282 6.61 19.42 6.37
N VAL A 283 6.68 19.61 7.70
CA VAL A 283 5.71 19.03 8.64
C VAL A 283 4.31 19.57 8.37
N LEU A 284 4.16 20.90 8.27
CA LEU A 284 2.88 21.54 7.97
C LEU A 284 2.35 21.13 6.60
N GLY A 285 3.21 21.03 5.58
CA GLY A 285 2.82 20.57 4.25
C GLY A 285 2.36 19.11 4.24
N ALA A 286 3.07 18.22 4.92
CA ALA A 286 2.69 16.81 5.02
C ALA A 286 1.40 16.62 5.82
N ALA A 287 1.25 17.29 6.96
CA ALA A 287 0.04 17.26 7.77
C ALA A 287 -1.17 17.86 7.03
N GLY A 288 -0.97 18.98 6.33
CA GLY A 288 -2.01 19.61 5.52
C GLY A 288 -2.42 18.76 4.31
N PHE A 289 -1.47 18.08 3.65
CA PHE A 289 -1.78 17.15 2.57
C PHE A 289 -2.55 15.93 3.07
N LEU A 290 -2.15 15.37 4.22
CA LEU A 290 -2.87 14.27 4.86
C LEU A 290 -4.29 14.71 5.24
N ALA A 291 -4.44 15.86 5.91
CA ALA A 291 -5.76 16.41 6.25
C ALA A 291 -6.62 16.67 5.00
N TYR A 292 -6.04 17.17 3.91
CA TYR A 292 -6.77 17.33 2.65
C TYR A 292 -7.29 15.99 2.12
N GLN A 293 -6.45 14.95 2.12
CA GLN A 293 -6.83 13.64 1.59
C GLN A 293 -7.94 12.97 2.42
N GLU A 294 -7.93 13.14 3.74
CA GLU A 294 -8.88 12.48 4.64
C GLU A 294 -10.19 13.26 4.85
N LEU A 295 -10.20 14.56 4.51
CA LEU A 295 -11.37 15.43 4.66
C LEU A 295 -11.91 15.90 3.31
N THR A 296 -11.43 15.39 2.17
CA THR A 296 -12.03 15.70 0.85
C THR A 296 -13.21 14.74 0.65
N PRO A 297 -14.45 15.22 0.41
CA PRO A 297 -14.78 16.45 -0.31
C PRO A 297 -15.16 17.66 0.55
N PHE A 298 -14.87 17.67 1.85
CA PHE A 298 -15.15 18.75 2.80
C PHE A 298 -16.65 19.03 2.98
N ASP A 299 -17.47 17.98 2.98
CA ASP A 299 -18.93 18.07 3.02
C ASP A 299 -19.49 18.16 4.45
N PHE A 300 -18.89 19.04 5.26
CA PHE A 300 -19.18 19.19 6.68
C PHE A 300 -20.64 19.61 6.97
N LEU A 301 -21.25 18.94 7.93
CA LEU A 301 -22.53 19.26 8.55
C LEU A 301 -22.32 19.60 10.02
N TRP A 302 -22.29 20.90 10.34
CA TRP A 302 -22.10 21.43 11.68
C TRP A 302 -23.38 21.29 12.54
N SER A 303 -23.71 20.07 12.94
CA SER A 303 -24.87 19.76 13.79
C SER A 303 -24.51 18.76 14.89
N VAL A 304 -24.87 19.08 16.14
CA VAL A 304 -24.67 18.19 17.30
C VAL A 304 -25.49 16.90 17.16
N ASP A 305 -26.70 17.00 16.62
CA ASP A 305 -27.55 15.84 16.36
C ASP A 305 -26.92 14.91 15.32
N HIS A 306 -26.27 15.48 14.30
CA HIS A 306 -25.53 14.69 13.31
C HIS A 306 -24.36 13.96 13.96
N VAL A 307 -23.51 14.66 14.73
CA VAL A 307 -22.38 14.02 15.42
C VAL A 307 -22.87 12.89 16.33
N HIS A 308 -23.91 13.11 17.12
CA HIS A 308 -24.49 12.05 17.97
C HIS A 308 -25.01 10.86 17.17
N ALA A 309 -25.65 11.10 16.02
CA ALA A 309 -26.11 10.03 15.13
C ALA A 309 -24.95 9.24 14.49
N ARG A 310 -23.80 9.89 14.26
CA ARG A 310 -22.60 9.28 13.66
C ARG A 310 -21.73 8.52 14.66
N MET A 311 -21.78 8.84 15.95
CA MET A 311 -20.94 8.18 16.98
C MET A 311 -21.04 6.63 17.00
N PRO A 312 -22.23 6.00 16.87
CA PRO A 312 -22.34 4.55 16.80
C PRO A 312 -21.79 3.93 15.51
N GLU A 313 -21.61 4.73 14.45
CA GLU A 313 -21.05 4.29 13.17
C GLU A 313 -19.52 4.31 13.14
N ILE A 314 -18.86 4.79 14.21
CA ILE A 314 -17.40 4.73 14.32
C ILE A 314 -16.96 3.28 14.27
N GLU A 315 -16.06 2.97 13.34
CA GLU A 315 -15.46 1.66 13.22
C GLU A 315 -14.36 1.48 14.27
N TRP A 316 -14.76 0.98 15.44
CA TRP A 316 -13.86 0.71 16.55
C TRP A 316 -12.98 -0.53 16.35
N LEU A 317 -13.46 -1.50 15.56
CA LEU A 317 -12.71 -2.71 15.24
C LEU A 317 -11.76 -2.43 14.07
N PRO A 318 -10.44 -2.46 14.27
CA PRO A 318 -9.50 -2.15 13.19
C PRO A 318 -9.69 -3.07 11.98
N PHE A 319 -9.64 -2.52 10.77
CA PHE A 319 -9.77 -3.20 9.48
C PHE A 319 -11.15 -3.83 9.17
N ALA A 320 -12.22 -3.51 9.91
CA ALA A 320 -13.53 -4.08 9.66
C ALA A 320 -14.14 -3.63 8.31
N SER A 321 -14.02 -2.36 7.92
CA SER A 321 -14.48 -1.88 6.60
C SER A 321 -13.70 -2.51 5.46
N TYR A 322 -12.39 -2.63 5.63
CA TYR A 322 -11.49 -3.22 4.63
C TYR A 322 -11.81 -4.68 4.34
N TYR A 323 -12.32 -5.41 5.32
CA TYR A 323 -12.72 -6.79 5.14
C TYR A 323 -13.91 -6.93 4.17
N TRP A 324 -14.86 -5.99 4.22
CA TRP A 324 -16.05 -6.00 3.36
C TRP A 324 -15.84 -5.26 2.04
N ALA A 325 -14.75 -4.49 1.94
CA ALA A 325 -14.40 -3.80 0.71
C ALA A 325 -13.85 -4.78 -0.34
N ASP A 326 -13.89 -4.35 -1.59
CA ASP A 326 -13.14 -5.01 -2.64
C ASP A 326 -11.64 -5.07 -2.26
N PRO A 327 -10.97 -6.24 -2.33
CA PRO A 327 -9.60 -6.41 -1.84
C PRO A 327 -8.58 -5.46 -2.46
N GLN A 328 -8.74 -5.11 -3.74
CA GLN A 328 -7.82 -4.19 -4.43
C GLN A 328 -7.98 -2.79 -3.88
N SER A 329 -9.23 -2.37 -3.67
CA SER A 329 -9.61 -1.08 -3.09
C SER A 329 -9.13 -0.95 -1.65
N ALA A 330 -9.35 -1.99 -0.84
CA ALA A 330 -8.85 -2.09 0.52
C ALA A 330 -7.32 -1.96 0.58
N LEU A 331 -6.60 -2.73 -0.25
CA LEU A 331 -5.13 -2.69 -0.28
C LEU A 331 -4.60 -1.33 -0.73
N PHE A 332 -5.23 -0.72 -1.73
CA PHE A 332 -4.87 0.60 -2.22
C PHE A 332 -5.01 1.65 -1.12
N ASP A 333 -6.14 1.65 -0.41
CA ASP A 333 -6.40 2.62 0.65
C ASP A 333 -5.49 2.42 1.87
N VAL A 334 -5.23 1.18 2.28
CA VAL A 334 -4.20 0.88 3.30
C VAL A 334 -2.84 1.42 2.87
N GLY A 335 -2.44 1.14 1.63
CA GLY A 335 -1.17 1.61 1.08
C GLY A 335 -1.07 3.12 1.05
N LYS A 336 -2.13 3.80 0.59
CA LYS A 336 -2.24 5.27 0.56
C LYS A 336 -2.06 5.86 1.95
N LYS A 337 -2.81 5.38 2.95
CA LYS A 337 -2.74 5.89 4.34
C LYS A 337 -1.38 5.66 4.99
N LEU A 338 -0.77 4.48 4.79
CA LEU A 338 0.61 4.21 5.24
C LEU A 338 1.62 5.16 4.60
N LEU A 339 1.49 5.45 3.31
CA LEU A 339 2.38 6.37 2.59
C LEU A 339 2.21 7.81 3.05
N LEU A 340 0.97 8.27 3.26
CA LEU A 340 0.68 9.59 3.82
C LEU A 340 1.29 9.74 5.22
N GLY A 341 1.05 8.74 6.09
CA GLY A 341 1.67 8.66 7.40
C GLY A 341 3.20 8.67 7.32
N ALA A 342 3.81 7.91 6.40
CA ALA A 342 5.25 7.87 6.20
C ALA A 342 5.83 9.21 5.74
N GLY A 343 5.13 9.94 4.86
CA GLY A 343 5.49 11.30 4.48
C GLY A 343 5.53 12.23 5.70
N LEU A 344 4.50 12.19 6.54
CA LEU A 344 4.45 12.95 7.80
C LEU A 344 5.58 12.56 8.76
N GLY A 345 5.82 11.26 8.95
CA GLY A 345 6.90 10.75 9.80
C GLY A 345 8.29 11.19 9.35
N ALA A 346 8.57 11.14 8.05
CA ALA A 346 9.82 11.63 7.49
C ALA A 346 9.97 13.16 7.66
N ALA A 347 8.90 13.92 7.47
CA ALA A 347 8.91 15.37 7.72
C ALA A 347 9.20 15.69 9.20
N LEU A 348 8.55 14.98 10.12
CA LEU A 348 8.77 15.10 11.57
C LEU A 348 10.20 14.71 11.97
N GLY A 349 10.74 13.63 11.40
CA GLY A 349 12.13 13.23 11.61
C GLY A 349 13.13 14.27 11.10
N THR A 350 12.86 14.88 9.95
CA THR A 350 13.65 16.00 9.40
C THR A 350 13.61 17.22 10.33
N ALA A 351 12.48 17.46 11.00
CA ALA A 351 12.33 18.50 12.02
C ALA A 351 12.91 18.13 13.39
N GLY A 352 13.55 16.96 13.53
CA GLY A 352 14.17 16.51 14.77
C GLY A 352 13.19 15.98 15.82
N SER A 353 11.95 15.68 15.45
CA SER A 353 10.97 15.10 16.37
C SER A 353 11.39 13.70 16.82
N ARG A 354 11.36 13.46 18.13
CA ARG A 354 11.62 12.14 18.74
C ARG A 354 10.37 11.30 18.92
N ALA A 355 9.18 11.85 18.67
CA ALA A 355 7.91 11.20 18.91
C ALA A 355 6.97 11.24 17.69
N PRO A 356 7.42 10.81 16.49
CA PRO A 356 6.59 10.86 15.28
C PRO A 356 5.28 10.09 15.42
N ALA A 357 5.29 8.97 16.17
CA ALA A 357 4.09 8.18 16.47
C ALA A 357 3.03 8.97 17.25
N ALA A 358 3.44 9.75 18.26
CA ALA A 358 2.51 10.53 19.08
C ALA A 358 1.88 11.68 18.27
N TRP A 359 2.67 12.33 17.41
CA TRP A 359 2.16 13.36 16.50
C TRP A 359 1.17 12.79 15.49
N ALA A 360 1.50 11.65 14.87
CA ALA A 360 0.60 10.99 13.92
C ALA A 360 -0.69 10.48 14.61
N LEU A 361 -0.59 9.98 15.85
CA LEU A 361 -1.74 9.58 16.65
C LEU A 361 -2.65 10.78 16.93
N GLY A 362 -2.08 11.89 17.41
CA GLY A 362 -2.84 13.11 17.71
C GLY A 362 -3.51 13.70 16.48
N LEU A 363 -2.81 13.74 15.34
CA LEU A 363 -3.40 14.20 14.08
C LEU A 363 -4.47 13.23 13.57
N GLY A 364 -4.23 11.92 13.59
CA GLY A 364 -5.20 10.91 13.17
C GLY A 364 -6.48 11.01 13.98
N VAL A 365 -6.39 11.01 15.32
CA VAL A 365 -7.57 11.17 16.20
C VAL A 365 -8.32 12.47 15.90
N LEU A 366 -7.62 13.57 15.63
CA LEU A 366 -8.24 14.83 15.26
C LEU A 366 -9.00 14.71 13.93
N LEU A 367 -8.42 14.07 12.92
CA LEU A 367 -9.05 13.88 11.61
C LEU A 367 -10.28 12.98 11.68
N GLU A 368 -10.21 11.86 12.40
CA GLU A 368 -11.37 10.99 12.65
C GLU A 368 -12.49 11.74 13.38
N ALA A 369 -12.13 12.58 14.35
CA ALA A 369 -13.11 13.42 15.05
C ALA A 369 -13.73 14.47 14.12
N MET A 370 -12.98 14.98 13.13
CA MET A 370 -13.51 15.88 12.11
C MET A 370 -14.41 15.13 11.11
N GLN A 371 -14.13 13.88 10.78
CA GLN A 371 -14.99 13.05 9.91
C GLN A 371 -16.36 12.75 10.53
N LEU A 372 -16.52 12.85 11.86
CA LEU A 372 -17.86 12.82 12.49
C LEU A 372 -18.77 13.99 12.05
N LEU A 373 -18.16 15.06 11.56
CA LEU A 373 -18.88 16.21 11.00
C LEU A 373 -19.11 16.04 9.49
N GLU A 374 -18.51 15.05 8.83
CA GLU A 374 -18.69 14.83 7.39
C GLU A 374 -19.83 13.87 7.09
N ARG A 375 -20.49 14.10 5.94
CA ARG A 375 -21.58 13.23 5.48
C ARG A 375 -21.04 11.99 4.77
N SER A 376 -19.91 12.14 4.08
CA SER A 376 -19.37 11.15 3.15
C SER A 376 -18.44 10.12 3.80
N HIS A 377 -17.67 10.50 4.84
CA HIS A 377 -16.68 9.61 5.47
C HIS A 377 -17.20 8.96 6.73
N ARG A 378 -16.80 7.71 6.96
CA ARG A 378 -16.99 6.97 8.22
C ARG A 378 -15.69 6.94 9.01
N PRO A 379 -15.66 7.48 10.23
CA PRO A 379 -14.47 7.41 11.05
C PRO A 379 -14.10 5.97 11.38
N ALA A 380 -12.82 5.64 11.28
CA ALA A 380 -12.28 4.32 11.55
C ALA A 380 -10.97 4.40 12.36
N VAL A 381 -10.90 3.62 13.44
CA VAL A 381 -9.66 3.49 14.24
C VAL A 381 -8.50 2.98 13.38
N THR A 382 -8.81 2.22 12.33
CA THR A 382 -7.86 1.73 11.33
C THR A 382 -6.99 2.84 10.75
N ASP A 383 -7.58 3.97 10.41
CA ASP A 383 -6.90 5.04 9.68
C ASP A 383 -5.85 5.72 10.56
N VAL A 384 -6.22 5.98 11.82
CA VAL A 384 -5.30 6.43 12.87
C VAL A 384 -4.11 5.47 13.03
N LEU A 385 -4.37 4.17 13.11
CA LEU A 385 -3.33 3.15 13.26
C LEU A 385 -2.40 3.11 12.04
N LEU A 386 -2.96 3.25 10.83
CA LEU A 386 -2.19 3.31 9.59
C LEU A 386 -1.34 4.57 9.51
N PHE A 387 -1.83 5.74 9.94
CA PHE A 387 -1.02 6.95 10.00
C PHE A 387 0.13 6.83 11.00
N VAL A 388 -0.12 6.24 12.18
CA VAL A 388 0.92 5.99 13.20
C VAL A 388 1.97 5.02 12.67
N ALA A 389 1.55 3.89 12.10
CA ALA A 389 2.45 2.90 11.53
C ALA A 389 3.29 3.49 10.39
N GLY A 390 2.64 4.23 9.48
CA GLY A 390 3.28 4.99 8.42
C GLY A 390 4.33 5.95 8.98
N ALA A 391 3.97 6.78 9.96
CA ALA A 391 4.86 7.78 10.53
C ALA A 391 6.10 7.17 11.21
N ILE A 392 5.93 6.05 11.92
CA ILE A 392 7.06 5.30 12.48
C ILE A 392 7.97 4.79 11.36
N ALA A 393 7.39 4.21 10.30
CA ALA A 393 8.15 3.69 9.17
C ALA A 393 8.91 4.81 8.44
N GLY A 394 8.26 5.92 8.13
CA GLY A 394 8.86 7.07 7.46
C GLY A 394 10.01 7.69 8.24
N ALA A 395 9.83 7.94 9.55
CA ALA A 395 10.89 8.45 10.40
C ALA A 395 12.07 7.48 10.53
N SER A 396 11.78 6.17 10.66
CA SER A 396 12.81 5.12 10.77
C SER A 396 13.60 4.97 9.47
N LEU A 397 12.93 5.03 8.32
CA LEU A 397 13.57 4.96 7.00
C LEU A 397 14.48 6.18 6.79
N LEU A 398 14.03 7.37 7.15
CA LEU A 398 14.83 8.59 7.08
C LEU A 398 16.07 8.52 7.98
N ALA A 399 15.92 8.06 9.23
CA ALA A 399 17.04 7.91 10.16
C ALA A 399 18.10 6.94 9.61
N ARG A 400 17.67 5.77 9.12
CA ARG A 400 18.57 4.78 8.49
C ARG A 400 19.23 5.34 7.24
N TYR A 401 18.48 6.09 6.44
CA TYR A 401 18.97 6.73 5.24
C TYR A 401 20.11 7.71 5.55
N HIS A 402 19.96 8.53 6.59
CA HIS A 402 21.05 9.39 7.08
C HIS A 402 22.25 8.60 7.57
N THR A 403 22.06 7.54 8.36
CA THR A 403 23.17 6.69 8.83
C THR A 403 23.99 6.10 7.67
N VAL A 404 23.33 5.67 6.60
CA VAL A 404 24.00 5.12 5.40
C VAL A 404 24.77 6.20 4.62
N LEU A 405 24.31 7.45 4.68
CA LEU A 405 24.99 8.58 4.04
C LEU A 405 26.20 9.06 4.84
N ASP A 406 26.12 9.02 6.17
CA ASP A 406 27.16 9.53 7.08
C ASP A 406 28.30 8.54 7.32
N SER A 407 28.14 7.26 6.96
CA SER A 407 29.20 6.25 7.06
C SER A 407 30.26 6.35 5.94
N ARG A 408 30.50 7.55 5.41
CA ARG A 408 31.53 7.89 4.40
C ARG A 408 32.58 8.78 5.04
#